data_AF-A0A6A3CS67-F1
#
_entry.id   AF-A0A6A3CS67-F1
#
_cell.length_a   1.000
_cell.length_b   1.000
_cell.length_c   1.000
_cell.angle_alpha   90.00
_cell.angle_beta   90.00
_cell.angle_gamma   90.00
#
_symmetry.space_group_name_H-M   'P 1'
#
loop_
_entity.id
_entity.type
_entity.pdbx_description
1 polymer ?
#
loop_
_entity_poly.entity_id
_entity_poly.type
_entity_poly.pdbx_seq_one_letter_code
_entity_poly.pdbx_strand_id
1 'polypeptide(L)'
;MITEEALPIYQTMLNTLDGTRDETGASPTSWATWTRAWTAEENRHTDLLNKYLYLCGRVDMRQVEKTIQYLIGTGMDPGTENSPYLGFIYTTFQERATFISHGHTARLAKVHGDMNLAQLCGSIAADEKPHETAYTKILEKLFEIDPDGSVQSFADMMRKKIAMPAHLMYDGIEENLFDHYVPVAQRIGVYTVKDYADIVEYLV
;
A
#
# COMPACT_ATOMS: atom_id res chain seq x y z
N MET A 1 3.41 4.85 -7.61
CA MET A 1 3.97 4.17 -8.80
C MET A 1 5.10 3.23 -8.42
N ILE A 2 6.29 3.70 -7.97
CA ILE A 2 7.37 2.79 -7.52
C ILE A 2 6.87 1.81 -6.43
N THR A 3 6.08 2.31 -5.48
CA THR A 3 5.39 1.46 -4.50
C THR A 3 4.49 0.43 -5.19
N GLU A 4 3.59 0.81 -6.10
CA GLU A 4 2.73 -0.15 -6.82
C GLU A 4 3.51 -1.21 -7.60
N GLU A 5 4.62 -0.84 -8.24
CA GLU A 5 5.49 -1.76 -8.98
C GLU A 5 6.12 -2.84 -8.10
N ALA A 6 6.23 -2.60 -6.79
CA ALA A 6 6.74 -3.57 -5.85
C ALA A 6 5.68 -4.60 -5.39
N LEU A 7 4.56 -4.71 -6.11
CA LEU A 7 3.47 -5.67 -5.90
C LEU A 7 3.90 -7.11 -5.56
N PRO A 8 4.95 -7.69 -6.19
CA PRO A 8 5.42 -9.02 -5.80
C PRO A 8 5.74 -9.13 -4.29
N ILE A 9 6.30 -8.08 -3.69
CA ILE A 9 6.59 -8.03 -2.24
C ILE A 9 5.29 -8.16 -1.44
N TYR A 10 4.21 -7.48 -1.86
CA TYR A 10 2.96 -7.41 -1.12
C TYR A 10 2.18 -8.71 -1.19
N GLN A 11 2.14 -9.34 -2.37
CA GLN A 11 1.58 -10.69 -2.50
C GLN A 11 2.39 -11.70 -1.67
N THR A 12 3.72 -11.59 -1.67
CA THR A 12 4.56 -12.42 -0.81
C THR A 12 4.23 -12.20 0.67
N MET A 13 4.07 -10.95 1.11
CA MET A 13 3.70 -10.61 2.49
C MET A 13 2.36 -11.25 2.89
N LEU A 14 1.32 -11.15 2.06
CA LEU A 14 0.04 -11.83 2.34
C LEU A 14 0.20 -13.36 2.43
N ASN A 15 1.12 -13.92 1.63
CA ASN A 15 1.46 -15.34 1.64
C ASN A 15 2.47 -15.76 2.72
N THR A 16 2.95 -14.83 3.56
CA THR A 16 3.67 -15.19 4.80
C THR A 16 2.73 -15.35 5.99
N LEU A 17 1.49 -14.89 5.89
CA LEU A 17 0.53 -14.90 6.99
C LEU A 17 -0.01 -16.31 7.28
N ASP A 18 0.16 -16.74 8.52
CA ASP A 18 -0.31 -18.02 9.00
C ASP A 18 -1.84 -18.12 8.94
N GLY A 19 -2.34 -19.26 8.48
CA GLY A 19 -3.78 -19.54 8.34
C GLY A 19 -4.43 -18.94 7.09
N THR A 20 -3.80 -18.00 6.38
CA THR A 20 -4.39 -17.36 5.19
C THR A 20 -3.54 -17.44 3.92
N ARG A 21 -2.27 -17.85 4.01
CA ARG A 21 -1.38 -17.98 2.84
C ARG A 21 -1.85 -18.98 1.78
N ASP A 22 -1.47 -18.73 0.54
CA ASP A 22 -1.65 -19.66 -0.57
C ASP A 22 -0.55 -20.73 -0.58
N GLU A 23 -0.89 -21.95 -0.16
CA GLU A 23 0.05 -23.08 -0.05
C GLU A 23 0.56 -23.63 -1.40
N THR A 24 -0.12 -23.33 -2.51
CA THR A 24 0.22 -23.96 -3.81
C THR A 24 0.34 -22.97 -4.97
N GLY A 25 0.01 -21.69 -4.75
CA GLY A 25 -0.17 -20.69 -5.81
C GLY A 25 -1.50 -20.84 -6.57
N ALA A 26 -2.30 -21.84 -6.23
CA ALA A 26 -3.62 -22.09 -6.78
C ALA A 26 -4.55 -22.74 -5.74
N SER A 27 -4.29 -22.52 -4.45
CA SER A 27 -5.10 -23.09 -3.38
C SER A 27 -6.56 -22.64 -3.52
N PRO A 28 -7.55 -23.54 -3.33
CA PRO A 28 -8.96 -23.22 -3.50
C PRO A 28 -9.56 -22.50 -2.27
N THR A 29 -8.76 -22.19 -1.25
CA THR A 29 -9.25 -21.46 -0.07
C THR A 29 -9.71 -20.06 -0.45
N SER A 30 -10.70 -19.53 0.28
CA SER A 30 -11.19 -18.16 0.07
C SER A 30 -10.08 -17.13 0.28
N TRP A 31 -9.19 -17.36 1.24
CA TRP A 31 -8.02 -16.51 1.49
C TRP A 31 -7.06 -16.46 0.31
N ALA A 32 -6.67 -17.62 -0.23
CA ALA A 32 -5.80 -17.66 -1.40
C ALA A 32 -6.47 -17.06 -2.64
N THR A 33 -7.77 -17.28 -2.79
CA THR A 33 -8.57 -16.67 -3.87
C THR A 33 -8.61 -15.14 -3.75
N TRP A 34 -8.81 -14.61 -2.55
CA TRP A 34 -8.72 -13.17 -2.28
C TRP A 34 -7.32 -12.63 -2.61
N THR A 35 -6.26 -13.22 -2.05
CA THR A 35 -4.88 -12.77 -2.29
C THR A 35 -4.56 -12.69 -3.78
N ARG A 36 -4.92 -13.71 -4.57
CA ARG A 36 -4.70 -13.69 -6.03
C ARG A 36 -5.57 -12.67 -6.75
N ALA A 37 -6.84 -12.53 -6.38
CA ALA A 37 -7.76 -11.57 -7.00
C ALA A 37 -7.37 -10.11 -6.69
N TRP A 38 -7.09 -9.81 -5.43
CA TRP A 38 -6.54 -8.52 -4.99
C TRP A 38 -5.26 -8.18 -5.76
N THR A 39 -4.29 -9.11 -5.84
CA THR A 39 -3.04 -8.90 -6.59
C THR A 39 -3.33 -8.60 -8.07
N ALA A 40 -4.32 -9.27 -8.67
CA ALA A 40 -4.68 -9.03 -10.07
C ALA A 40 -5.30 -7.64 -10.30
N GLU A 41 -6.02 -7.10 -9.31
CA GLU A 41 -6.54 -5.73 -9.34
C GLU A 41 -5.43 -4.71 -9.17
N GLU A 42 -4.58 -4.87 -8.15
CA GLU A 42 -3.40 -4.02 -7.88
C GLU A 42 -2.46 -3.89 -9.07
N ASN A 43 -2.25 -4.98 -9.82
CA ASN A 43 -1.38 -4.95 -11.00
C ASN A 43 -1.81 -3.88 -12.02
N ARG A 44 -3.10 -3.54 -12.09
CA ARG A 44 -3.59 -2.52 -13.03
C ARG A 44 -3.15 -1.11 -12.62
N HIS A 45 -2.98 -0.84 -11.33
CA HIS A 45 -2.54 0.47 -10.83
C HIS A 45 -1.12 0.76 -11.29
N THR A 46 -0.27 -0.23 -11.12
CA THR A 46 1.12 -0.29 -11.58
C THR A 46 1.24 0.02 -13.06
N ASP A 47 0.57 -0.80 -13.88
CA ASP A 47 0.61 -0.70 -15.34
C ASP A 47 0.20 0.68 -15.86
N LEU A 48 -0.84 1.25 -15.25
CA LEU A 48 -1.43 2.50 -15.68
C LEU A 48 -0.55 3.69 -15.32
N LEU A 49 -0.01 3.74 -14.09
CA LEU A 49 0.89 4.80 -13.66
C LEU A 49 2.24 4.73 -14.39
N ASN A 50 2.79 3.53 -14.63
CA ASN A 50 4.03 3.34 -15.37
C ASN A 50 3.91 3.93 -16.79
N LYS A 51 2.88 3.49 -17.55
CA LYS A 51 2.65 3.97 -18.92
C LYS A 51 2.41 5.47 -18.98
N TYR A 52 1.68 6.04 -18.01
CA TYR A 52 1.50 7.49 -17.91
C TYR A 52 2.84 8.22 -17.72
N LEU A 53 3.67 7.77 -16.76
CA LEU A 53 4.97 8.40 -16.49
C LEU A 53 5.96 8.24 -17.65
N TYR A 54 5.94 7.10 -18.34
CA TYR A 54 6.73 6.88 -19.54
C TYR A 54 6.35 7.86 -20.65
N LEU A 55 5.04 8.00 -20.93
CA LEU A 55 4.54 8.85 -22.02
C LEU A 55 4.61 10.35 -21.71
N CYS A 56 4.55 10.75 -20.44
CA CYS A 56 4.54 12.17 -20.08
C CYS A 56 5.88 12.85 -20.35
N GLY A 57 6.99 12.09 -20.45
CA GLY A 57 8.32 12.60 -20.77
C GLY A 57 8.91 13.52 -19.69
N ARG A 58 8.39 13.47 -18.45
CA ARG A 58 8.74 14.39 -17.36
C ARG A 58 9.65 13.77 -16.30
N VAL A 59 9.90 12.47 -16.38
CA VAL A 59 10.72 11.71 -15.42
C VAL A 59 11.76 10.86 -16.15
N ASP A 60 12.87 10.56 -15.49
CA ASP A 60 13.87 9.62 -15.99
C ASP A 60 13.42 8.18 -15.68
N MET A 61 12.80 7.52 -16.66
CA MET A 61 12.31 6.16 -16.49
C MET A 61 13.42 5.16 -16.17
N ARG A 62 14.66 5.38 -16.60
CA ARG A 62 15.78 4.48 -16.27
C ARG A 62 16.08 4.51 -14.78
N GLN A 63 16.06 5.69 -14.16
CA GLN A 63 16.25 5.83 -12.72
C GLN A 63 15.08 5.24 -11.93
N VAL A 64 13.86 5.44 -12.43
CA VAL A 64 12.64 4.85 -11.85
C VAL A 64 12.69 3.33 -11.87
N GLU A 65 12.98 2.72 -13.02
CA GLU A 65 13.09 1.25 -13.20
C GLU A 65 14.20 0.65 -12.31
N LYS A 66 15.34 1.32 -12.21
CA LYS A 66 16.43 0.91 -11.32
C LYS A 66 16.00 0.96 -9.84
N THR A 67 15.23 1.97 -9.46
CA THR A 67 14.70 2.11 -8.09
C THR A 67 13.71 0.99 -7.76
N ILE A 68 12.83 0.64 -8.71
CA ILE A 68 11.91 -0.50 -8.60
C ILE A 68 12.69 -1.79 -8.42
N GLN A 69 13.73 -2.01 -9.25
CA GLN A 69 14.56 -3.20 -9.16
C GLN A 69 15.22 -3.34 -7.78
N TYR A 70 15.76 -2.25 -7.22
CA TYR A 70 16.32 -2.26 -5.87
C TYR A 70 15.25 -2.53 -4.81
N LEU A 71 14.08 -1.90 -4.91
CA LEU A 71 13.01 -2.07 -3.92
C LEU A 71 12.52 -3.51 -3.89
N ILE A 72 12.23 -4.10 -5.06
CA ILE A 72 11.84 -5.53 -5.17
C ILE A 72 12.93 -6.44 -4.64
N GLY A 73 14.19 -6.19 -4.99
CA GLY A 73 15.33 -6.99 -4.53
C GLY A 73 15.59 -6.89 -3.02
N THR A 74 15.26 -5.75 -2.41
CA THR A 74 15.44 -5.50 -0.97
C THR A 74 14.27 -6.07 -0.16
N GLY A 75 13.06 -6.06 -0.73
CA GLY A 75 11.85 -6.45 -0.01
C GLY A 75 11.39 -5.36 0.96
N MET A 76 10.54 -5.76 1.91
CA MET A 76 10.11 -4.93 3.03
C MET A 76 9.88 -5.81 4.25
N ASP A 77 10.05 -5.25 5.44
CA ASP A 77 9.61 -5.88 6.70
C ASP A 77 8.50 -5.02 7.33
N PRO A 78 7.23 -5.47 7.29
CA PRO A 78 6.13 -4.74 7.90
C PRO A 78 6.02 -4.94 9.42
N GLY A 79 6.86 -5.79 10.03
CA GLY A 79 6.80 -6.12 11.46
C GLY A 79 5.56 -6.93 11.86
N THR A 80 4.98 -7.67 10.92
CA THR A 80 3.72 -8.44 11.09
C THR A 80 3.93 -9.87 11.56
N GLU A 81 5.18 -10.36 11.63
CA GLU A 81 5.53 -11.62 12.32
C GLU A 81 4.71 -12.84 11.87
N ASN A 82 4.37 -12.93 10.59
CA ASN A 82 3.49 -13.98 10.03
C ASN A 82 2.06 -13.98 10.63
N SER A 83 1.72 -13.04 11.51
CA SER A 83 0.43 -13.00 12.18
C SER A 83 -0.64 -12.42 11.27
N PRO A 84 -1.76 -13.12 11.01
CA PRO A 84 -2.86 -12.56 10.23
C PRO A 84 -3.52 -11.36 10.94
N TYR A 85 -3.47 -11.28 12.28
CA TYR A 85 -3.99 -10.13 13.02
C TYR A 85 -3.17 -8.87 12.69
N LEU A 86 -1.85 -8.95 12.88
CA LEU A 86 -0.93 -7.85 12.57
C LEU A 86 -0.97 -7.51 11.07
N GLY A 87 -1.01 -8.53 10.22
CA GLY A 87 -1.10 -8.41 8.77
C GLY A 87 -2.35 -7.65 8.31
N PHE A 88 -3.54 -8.02 8.79
CA PHE A 88 -4.77 -7.35 8.37
C PHE A 88 -4.95 -5.96 8.98
N ILE A 89 -4.38 -5.68 10.16
CA ILE A 89 -4.29 -4.32 10.70
C ILE A 89 -3.40 -3.46 9.79
N TYR A 90 -2.24 -4.00 9.40
CA TYR A 90 -1.32 -3.34 8.49
C TYR A 90 -1.97 -3.04 7.14
N THR A 91 -2.60 -4.03 6.49
CA THR A 91 -3.22 -3.82 5.17
C THR A 91 -4.39 -2.85 5.24
N THR A 92 -5.26 -2.95 6.25
CA THR A 92 -6.37 -1.99 6.41
C THR A 92 -5.86 -0.55 6.49
N PHE A 93 -4.77 -0.33 7.23
CA PHE A 93 -4.14 0.98 7.33
C PHE A 93 -3.58 1.44 5.97
N GLN A 94 -2.83 0.57 5.29
CA GLN A 94 -2.17 0.91 4.03
C GLN A 94 -3.16 1.24 2.92
N GLU A 95 -4.20 0.43 2.75
CA GLU A 95 -5.28 0.65 1.75
C GLU A 95 -5.97 1.99 1.93
N ARG A 96 -6.17 2.40 3.19
CA ARG A 96 -6.70 3.73 3.48
C ARG A 96 -5.68 4.83 3.17
N ALA A 97 -4.40 4.60 3.45
CA ALA A 97 -3.33 5.55 3.15
C ALA A 97 -3.15 5.76 1.64
N THR A 98 -3.21 4.70 0.83
CA THR A 98 -3.16 4.75 -0.64
C THR A 98 -4.42 5.39 -1.21
N PHE A 99 -5.61 5.05 -0.69
CA PHE A 99 -6.87 5.75 -1.03
C PHE A 99 -6.75 7.28 -0.88
N ILE A 100 -6.24 7.74 0.27
CA ILE A 100 -6.04 9.17 0.56
C ILE A 100 -4.99 9.76 -0.41
N SER A 101 -3.85 9.10 -0.55
CA SER A 101 -2.72 9.57 -1.37
C SER A 101 -3.10 9.73 -2.85
N HIS A 102 -3.76 8.73 -3.43
CA HIS A 102 -4.25 8.76 -4.81
C HIS A 102 -5.37 9.79 -4.98
N GLY A 103 -6.29 9.87 -4.02
CA GLY A 103 -7.36 10.88 -4.01
C GLY A 103 -6.84 12.32 -3.96
N HIS A 104 -5.83 12.60 -3.14
CA HIS A 104 -5.17 13.91 -3.10
C HIS A 104 -4.41 14.21 -4.39
N THR A 105 -3.66 13.23 -4.93
CA THR A 105 -2.96 13.38 -6.20
C THR A 105 -3.93 13.67 -7.35
N ALA A 106 -5.10 13.01 -7.38
CA ALA A 106 -6.15 13.27 -8.36
C ALA A 106 -6.67 14.72 -8.30
N ARG A 107 -6.87 15.26 -7.08
CA ARG A 107 -7.28 16.66 -6.88
C ARG A 107 -6.20 17.63 -7.34
N LEU A 108 -4.93 17.36 -7.03
CA LEU A 108 -3.80 18.18 -7.49
C LEU A 108 -3.69 18.17 -9.02
N ALA A 109 -3.79 17.01 -9.66
CA ALA A 109 -3.78 16.89 -11.11
C ALA A 109 -4.88 17.74 -11.76
N LYS A 110 -6.10 17.70 -11.19
CA LYS A 110 -7.22 18.54 -11.64
C LYS A 110 -6.94 20.04 -11.48
N VAL A 111 -6.37 20.46 -10.35
CA VAL A 111 -5.98 21.87 -10.12
C VAL A 111 -4.94 22.34 -11.15
N HIS A 112 -4.04 21.45 -11.56
CA HIS A 112 -3.04 21.73 -12.59
C HIS A 112 -3.54 21.52 -14.03
N GLY A 113 -4.83 21.22 -14.22
CA GLY A 113 -5.47 21.11 -15.54
C GLY A 113 -5.30 19.77 -16.24
N ASP A 114 -4.67 18.77 -15.61
CA ASP A 114 -4.55 17.42 -16.17
C ASP A 114 -5.71 16.54 -15.72
N MET A 115 -6.81 16.60 -16.48
CA MET A 115 -8.02 15.82 -16.21
C MET A 115 -7.82 14.32 -16.42
N ASN A 116 -6.90 13.91 -17.30
CA ASN A 116 -6.63 12.49 -17.55
C ASN A 116 -5.88 11.87 -16.37
N LEU A 117 -4.85 12.56 -15.85
CA LEU A 117 -4.17 12.13 -14.63
C LEU A 117 -5.11 12.16 -13.42
N ALA A 118 -5.99 13.17 -13.33
CA ALA A 118 -6.99 13.22 -12.27
C ALA A 118 -7.93 12.00 -12.30
N GLN A 119 -8.42 11.63 -13.48
CA GLN A 119 -9.26 10.45 -13.65
C GLN A 119 -8.49 9.16 -13.35
N LEU A 120 -7.25 9.06 -13.82
CA LEU A 120 -6.36 7.93 -13.56
C LEU A 120 -6.18 7.68 -12.07
N CYS A 121 -5.72 8.68 -11.32
CA CYS A 121 -5.54 8.57 -9.87
C CYS A 121 -6.87 8.34 -9.14
N GLY A 122 -7.96 8.95 -9.62
CA GLY A 122 -9.30 8.73 -9.06
C GLY A 122 -9.80 7.30 -9.24
N SER A 123 -9.52 6.66 -10.38
CA SER A 123 -9.86 5.26 -10.62
C SER A 123 -9.06 4.32 -9.73
N ILE A 124 -7.78 4.59 -9.51
CA ILE A 124 -6.96 3.81 -8.57
C ILE A 124 -7.54 3.93 -7.16
N ALA A 125 -7.76 5.16 -6.67
CA ALA A 125 -8.40 5.37 -5.36
C ALA A 125 -9.78 4.68 -5.24
N ALA A 126 -10.52 4.52 -6.34
CA ALA A 126 -11.80 3.82 -6.32
C ALA A 126 -11.67 2.30 -6.12
N ASP A 127 -10.52 1.71 -6.46
CA ASP A 127 -10.20 0.30 -6.20
C ASP A 127 -9.71 0.09 -4.75
N GLU A 128 -8.89 1.01 -4.22
CA GLU A 128 -8.38 0.97 -2.82
C GLU A 128 -9.52 0.93 -1.79
N LYS A 129 -10.64 1.63 -2.07
CA LYS A 129 -11.73 1.76 -1.10
C LYS A 129 -12.46 0.43 -0.83
N PRO A 130 -12.85 -0.36 -1.85
CA PRO A 130 -13.28 -1.74 -1.68
C PRO A 130 -12.29 -2.63 -0.94
N HIS A 131 -10.98 -2.51 -1.19
CA HIS A 131 -9.96 -3.29 -0.50
C HIS A 131 -9.88 -2.94 0.99
N GLU A 132 -9.82 -1.65 1.34
CA GLU A 132 -9.94 -1.14 2.71
C GLU A 132 -11.18 -1.73 3.39
N THR A 133 -12.33 -1.71 2.70
CA THR A 133 -13.60 -2.22 3.24
C THR A 133 -13.54 -3.72 3.51
N ALA A 134 -12.91 -4.50 2.63
CA ALA A 134 -12.76 -5.94 2.81
C ALA A 134 -11.89 -6.26 4.02
N TYR A 135 -10.73 -5.60 4.17
CA TYR A 135 -9.85 -5.82 5.33
C TYR A 135 -10.46 -5.31 6.63
N THR A 136 -11.18 -4.18 6.60
CA THR A 136 -11.93 -3.69 7.77
C THR A 136 -12.93 -4.72 8.27
N LYS A 137 -13.68 -5.38 7.37
CA LYS A 137 -14.63 -6.45 7.76
C LYS A 137 -13.95 -7.68 8.35
N ILE A 138 -12.74 -8.00 7.90
CA ILE A 138 -11.93 -9.08 8.51
C ILE A 138 -11.57 -8.68 9.94
N LEU A 139 -11.11 -7.45 10.16
CA LEU A 139 -10.80 -6.95 11.50
C LEU A 139 -12.03 -6.91 12.39
N GLU A 140 -13.17 -6.38 11.93
CA GLU A 140 -14.43 -6.38 12.66
C GLU A 140 -14.78 -7.79 13.15
N LYS A 141 -14.59 -8.80 12.29
CA LYS A 141 -14.85 -10.19 12.69
C LYS A 141 -13.83 -10.71 13.69
N LEU A 142 -12.55 -10.37 13.55
CA LEU A 142 -11.52 -10.72 14.53
C LEU A 142 -11.82 -10.09 15.91
N PHE A 143 -12.25 -8.83 15.95
CA PHE A 143 -12.68 -8.16 17.19
C PHE A 143 -13.93 -8.79 17.81
N GLU A 144 -14.83 -9.39 17.01
CA GLU A 144 -15.99 -10.12 17.52
C GLU A 144 -15.60 -11.46 18.16
N ILE A 145 -14.70 -12.22 17.53
CA ILE A 145 -14.38 -13.60 17.95
C ILE A 145 -13.22 -13.69 18.93
N ASP A 146 -12.29 -12.73 18.90
CA ASP A 146 -11.13 -12.63 19.77
C ASP A 146 -10.80 -11.16 20.07
N PRO A 147 -11.61 -10.51 20.93
CA PRO A 147 -11.44 -9.08 21.24
C PRO A 147 -10.07 -8.79 21.89
N ASP A 148 -9.64 -9.63 22.83
CA ASP A 148 -8.39 -9.41 23.59
C ASP A 148 -7.16 -9.50 22.67
N GLY A 149 -7.08 -10.54 21.84
CA GLY A 149 -6.00 -10.70 20.87
C GLY A 149 -5.99 -9.56 19.85
N SER A 150 -7.16 -9.17 19.35
CA SER A 150 -7.31 -8.10 18.35
C SER A 150 -6.88 -6.73 18.89
N VAL A 151 -7.29 -6.36 20.10
CA VAL A 151 -6.85 -5.10 20.76
C VAL A 151 -5.34 -5.11 21.01
N GLN A 152 -4.77 -6.24 21.46
CA GLN A 152 -3.33 -6.35 21.69
C GLN A 152 -2.53 -6.20 20.40
N SER A 153 -2.94 -6.87 19.32
CA SER A 153 -2.31 -6.76 18.00
C SER A 153 -2.44 -5.35 17.43
N PHE A 154 -3.59 -4.69 17.59
CA PHE A 154 -3.77 -3.30 17.17
C PHE A 154 -2.81 -2.37 17.91
N ALA A 155 -2.76 -2.48 19.24
CA ALA A 155 -1.84 -1.68 20.05
C ALA A 155 -0.37 -1.95 19.71
N ASP A 156 -0.01 -3.20 19.39
CA ASP A 156 1.34 -3.57 18.97
C ASP A 156 1.74 -2.90 17.66
N MET A 157 0.91 -2.99 16.62
CA MET A 157 1.16 -2.31 15.34
C MET A 157 1.28 -0.79 15.50
N MET A 158 0.45 -0.18 16.37
CA MET A 158 0.56 1.25 16.66
C MET A 158 1.87 1.62 17.38
N ARG A 159 2.36 0.78 18.29
CA ARG A 159 3.66 0.99 18.97
C ARG A 159 4.84 0.85 18.01
N LYS A 160 4.79 -0.15 17.12
CA LYS A 160 5.79 -0.36 16.05
C LYS A 160 5.81 0.78 15.04
N LYS A 161 4.68 1.50 14.93
CA LYS A 161 4.33 2.43 13.86
C LYS A 161 4.14 1.68 12.54
N ILE A 162 3.15 2.10 11.76
CA ILE A 162 2.89 1.48 10.47
C ILE A 162 3.97 1.93 9.48
N ALA A 163 4.94 1.04 9.21
CA ALA A 163 6.00 1.29 8.26
C ALA A 163 5.45 1.34 6.83
N MET A 164 5.83 2.37 6.07
CA MET A 164 5.44 2.45 4.67
C MET A 164 6.12 1.33 3.87
N PRO A 165 5.42 0.67 2.93
CA PRO A 165 5.97 -0.48 2.21
C PRO A 165 7.27 -0.16 1.45
N ALA A 166 7.37 1.05 0.89
CA ALA A 166 8.55 1.52 0.17
C ALA A 166 9.60 2.24 1.06
N HIS A 167 9.63 2.02 2.37
CA HIS A 167 10.55 2.72 3.28
C HIS A 167 12.04 2.42 3.01
N LEU A 168 12.36 1.33 2.31
CA LEU A 168 13.72 0.96 1.89
C LEU A 168 14.04 1.37 0.44
N MET A 169 13.31 2.35 -0.11
CA MET A 169 13.50 2.82 -1.48
C MET A 169 14.90 3.41 -1.70
N TYR A 170 15.58 2.97 -2.77
CA TYR A 170 16.95 3.35 -3.13
C TYR A 170 17.12 3.44 -4.65
N ASP A 171 17.71 4.51 -5.18
CA ASP A 171 17.91 4.72 -6.63
C ASP A 171 19.33 4.37 -7.13
N GLY A 172 20.18 3.85 -6.25
CA GLY A 172 21.58 3.58 -6.53
C GLY A 172 22.51 4.78 -6.38
N ILE A 173 22.04 5.89 -5.81
CA ILE A 173 22.81 7.09 -5.48
C ILE A 173 22.50 7.54 -4.05
N GLU A 174 21.23 7.73 -3.71
CA GLU A 174 20.78 8.32 -2.45
C GLU A 174 20.31 7.26 -1.46
N GLU A 175 21.09 7.02 -0.40
CA GLU A 175 20.80 5.98 0.60
C GLU A 175 19.50 6.24 1.38
N ASN A 176 19.10 7.50 1.58
CA ASN A 176 17.92 7.88 2.35
C ASN A 176 16.80 8.46 1.45
N LEU A 177 16.63 7.90 0.25
CA LEU A 177 15.71 8.46 -0.76
C LEU A 177 14.27 8.56 -0.25
N PHE A 178 13.82 7.60 0.57
CA PHE A 178 12.50 7.64 1.20
C PHE A 178 12.33 8.85 2.14
N ASP A 179 13.36 9.17 2.94
CA ASP A 179 13.34 10.32 3.86
C ASP A 179 13.37 11.66 3.12
N HIS A 180 13.82 11.69 1.86
CA HIS A 180 13.71 12.85 0.99
C HIS A 180 12.34 12.94 0.30
N TYR A 181 11.74 11.80 -0.04
CA TYR A 181 10.40 11.71 -0.63
C TYR A 181 9.30 12.16 0.35
N VAL A 182 9.35 11.71 1.61
CA VAL A 182 8.29 11.96 2.60
C VAL A 182 8.02 13.45 2.83
N PRO A 183 9.02 14.32 3.07
CA PRO A 183 8.79 15.76 3.23
C PRO A 183 8.19 16.43 1.99
N VAL A 184 8.46 15.91 0.78
CA VAL A 184 7.85 16.42 -0.45
C VAL A 184 6.37 16.07 -0.47
N ALA A 185 6.01 14.80 -0.26
CA ALA A 185 4.62 14.33 -0.21
C ALA A 185 3.80 15.07 0.87
N GLN A 186 4.40 15.26 2.05
CA GLN A 186 3.85 16.04 3.16
C GLN A 186 3.60 17.50 2.74
N ARG A 187 4.61 18.17 2.16
CA ARG A 187 4.53 19.60 1.82
C ARG A 187 3.50 19.91 0.74
N ILE A 188 3.34 19.01 -0.24
CA ILE A 188 2.34 19.17 -1.30
C ILE A 188 0.94 18.66 -0.90
N GLY A 189 0.80 18.09 0.30
CA GLY A 189 -0.47 17.63 0.84
C GLY A 189 -1.01 16.36 0.19
N VAL A 190 -0.14 15.50 -0.36
CA VAL A 190 -0.55 14.19 -0.89
C VAL A 190 -0.83 13.22 0.25
N TYR A 191 0.11 13.10 1.19
CA TYR A 191 -0.05 12.31 2.40
C TYR A 191 0.74 12.95 3.52
N THR A 192 0.08 13.16 4.65
CA THR A 192 0.63 13.91 5.77
C THR A 192 0.60 13.12 7.08
N VAL A 193 1.36 13.58 8.07
CA VAL A 193 1.28 13.09 9.45
C VAL A 193 -0.13 13.23 10.02
N LYS A 194 -0.90 14.24 9.57
CA LYS A 194 -2.30 14.36 9.95
C LYS A 194 -3.13 13.24 9.35
N ASP A 195 -2.94 12.92 8.07
CA ASP A 195 -3.64 11.79 7.44
C ASP A 195 -3.34 10.48 8.16
N TYR A 196 -2.08 10.26 8.57
CA TYR A 196 -1.73 9.10 9.42
C TYR A 196 -2.55 9.08 10.71
N ALA A 197 -2.61 10.20 11.44
CA ALA A 197 -3.38 10.29 12.68
C ALA A 197 -4.89 10.09 12.46
N ASP A 198 -5.43 10.67 11.38
CA ASP A 198 -6.84 10.55 11.00
C ASP A 198 -7.19 9.10 10.61
N ILE A 199 -6.25 8.33 10.03
CA ILE A 199 -6.43 6.89 9.81
C ILE A 199 -6.47 6.13 11.14
N VAL A 200 -5.55 6.43 12.07
CA VAL A 200 -5.56 5.80 13.40
C VAL A 200 -6.89 6.08 14.11
N GLU A 201 -7.35 7.32 14.11
CA GLU A 201 -8.63 7.70 14.73
C GLU A 201 -9.83 7.02 14.05
N TYR A 202 -9.79 6.84 12.73
CA TYR A 202 -10.85 6.13 12.01
C TYR A 202 -10.93 4.64 12.32
N LEU A 203 -9.79 3.99 12.63
CA LEU A 203 -9.72 2.55 12.89
C LEU A 203 -9.95 2.18 14.36
N VAL A 204 -9.92 3.15 15.28
CA VAL A 204 -10.22 3.00 16.72
C VAL A 204 -11.72 3.14 16.95
#